data_AF-A0A353BK90-F1
#
_entry.id   AF-A0A353BK90-F1
#
_cell.length_a   1.000
_cell.length_b   1.000
_cell.length_c   1.000
_cell.angle_alpha   90.00
_cell.angle_beta   90.00
_cell.angle_gamma   90.00
#
_symmetry.space_group_name_H-M   'P 1'
#
loop_
_entity.id
_entity.type
_entity.pdbx_description
1 polymer ?
#
loop_
_entity_poly.entity_id
_entity_poly.type
_entity_poly.pdbx_seq_one_letter_code
_entity_poly.pdbx_strand_id
1 'polypeptide(L)' 'MIDQVERKKRLVRWWIGTGSSAIVLAFGGYLLVMRYLLDHNPLREKYWLITGLVLGFGALRLGGQLLRRKYLFDED' A
#
# COMPACT_ATOMS: atom_id res chain seq x y z
N MET A 1 -28.34 3.86 -16.83
CA MET A 1 -27.51 2.64 -16.98
C MET A 1 -26.01 2.94 -17.04
N ILE A 2 -25.59 3.98 -17.77
CA ILE A 2 -24.18 4.42 -17.89
C ILE A 2 -23.54 4.77 -16.53
N ASP A 3 -24.30 5.42 -15.65
CA ASP A 3 -23.81 5.90 -14.34
C ASP A 3 -23.39 4.77 -13.36
N GLN A 4 -24.07 3.62 -13.41
CA GLN A 4 -23.70 2.46 -12.58
C GLN A 4 -22.42 1.75 -13.05
N VAL A 5 -22.18 1.73 -14.36
CA VAL A 5 -20.95 1.14 -14.94
C VAL A 5 -19.75 2.00 -14.55
N GLU A 6 -19.92 3.32 -14.52
CA GLU A 6 -18.86 4.27 -14.19
C GLU A 6 -18.52 4.26 -12.69
N ARG A 7 -19.53 4.12 -11.81
CA ARG A 7 -19.33 3.86 -10.37
C ARG A 7 -18.58 2.55 -10.14
N LYS A 8 -18.95 1.44 -10.82
CA LYS A 8 -18.25 0.15 -10.69
C LYS A 8 -16.80 0.23 -11.17
N LYS A 9 -16.53 0.91 -12.29
CA LYS A 9 -15.15 1.14 -12.77
C LYS A 9 -14.31 1.93 -11.77
N ARG A 10 -14.88 2.93 -11.09
CA ARG A 10 -14.19 3.69 -10.03
C ARG A 10 -13.88 2.82 -8.83
N LEU A 11 -14.84 2.01 -8.37
CA LEU A 11 -14.64 1.05 -7.29
C LEU A 11 -13.54 0.04 -7.62
N VAL A 12 -13.56 -0.58 -8.81
CA VAL A 12 -12.52 -1.53 -9.22
C VAL A 12 -11.14 -0.88 -9.26
N ARG A 13 -11.03 0.35 -9.78
CA ARG A 13 -9.76 1.10 -9.76
C ARG A 13 -9.27 1.38 -8.35
N TRP A 14 -10.20 1.69 -7.44
CA TRP A 14 -9.89 1.90 -6.03
C TRP A 14 -9.40 0.61 -5.37
N TRP A 15 -10.10 -0.51 -5.55
CA TRP A 15 -9.72 -1.83 -5.07
C TRP A 15 -8.35 -2.28 -5.58
N ILE A 16 -8.05 -2.07 -6.87
CA ILE A 16 -6.73 -2.37 -7.45
C ILE A 16 -5.65 -1.48 -6.82
N GLY A 17 -5.94 -0.19 -6.61
CA GLY A 17 -5.02 0.73 -5.93
C GLY A 17 -4.74 0.34 -4.47
N THR A 18 -5.77 -0.10 -3.75
CA THR A 18 -5.64 -0.53 -2.35
C THR A 18 -4.95 -1.88 -2.25
N GLY A 19 -5.30 -2.84 -3.12
CA GLY A 19 -4.66 -4.15 -3.19
C GLY A 19 -3.16 -4.04 -3.51
N SER A 20 -2.79 -3.23 -4.50
CA SER A 20 -1.36 -3.00 -4.81
C SER A 20 -0.59 -2.35 -3.66
N SER A 21 -1.22 -1.46 -2.90
CA SER A 21 -0.59 -0.86 -1.71
C SER A 21 -0.46 -1.86 -0.56
N ALA A 22 -1.46 -2.74 -0.38
CA ALA A 22 -1.41 -3.82 0.60
C ALA A 22 -0.30 -4.83 0.27
N ILE A 23 -0.07 -5.15 -1.01
CA ILE A 23 1.04 -6.03 -1.45
C ILE A 23 2.40 -5.41 -1.10
N VAL A 24 2.57 -4.10 -1.33
CA VAL A 24 3.83 -3.41 -0.98
C VAL A 24 4.07 -3.44 0.53
N LEU A 25 3.06 -3.18 1.34
CA LEU A 25 3.18 -3.31 2.81
C LEU A 25 3.46 -4.75 3.24
N ALA A 26 2.78 -5.73 2.64
CA ALA A 26 3.02 -7.15 2.92
C ALA A 26 4.46 -7.55 2.59
N PHE A 27 5.03 -6.98 1.52
CA PHE A 27 6.43 -7.19 1.15
C PHE A 27 7.40 -6.57 2.19
N GLY A 28 7.12 -5.34 2.65
CA GLY A 28 7.89 -4.72 3.74
C GLY A 28 7.77 -5.49 5.06
N GLY A 29 6.58 -5.98 5.40
CA GLY A 29 6.34 -6.84 6.54
C GLY A 29 7.03 -8.20 6.44
N TYR A 30 7.08 -8.78 5.24
CA TYR A 30 7.81 -10.01 4.98
C TYR A 30 9.32 -9.85 5.22
N LEU A 31 9.90 -8.73 4.78
CA LEU A 31 11.30 -8.41 5.07
C LEU A 31 11.54 -8.33 6.58
N LEU A 32 10.65 -7.64 7.32
CA LEU A 32 10.69 -7.57 8.78
C LEU A 32 10.60 -8.96 9.43
N VAL A 33 9.68 -9.81 8.98
CA VAL A 33 9.54 -11.18 9.48
C VAL A 33 10.81 -11.99 9.24
N MET A 34 11.38 -11.94 8.04
CA MET A 34 12.66 -12.58 7.72
C MET A 34 13.78 -12.13 8.67
N ARG A 35 13.82 -10.84 9.00
CA ARG A 35 14.84 -10.29 9.88
C ARG A 35 14.62 -10.61 11.36
N TYR A 36 13.39 -10.51 11.85
CA TYR A 36 13.08 -10.64 13.29
C TYR A 36 12.77 -12.08 13.71
N LEU A 37 12.19 -12.91 12.83
CA LEU A 37 11.86 -14.30 13.15
C LEU A 37 12.92 -15.30 12.67
N LEU A 38 13.54 -15.06 11.51
CA LEU A 38 14.47 -16.00 10.90
C LEU A 38 15.95 -15.59 11.07
N ASP A 39 16.21 -14.42 11.67
CA ASP A 39 17.50 -13.71 11.71
C ASP A 39 18.23 -13.71 10.35
N HIS A 40 17.44 -13.83 9.28
CA HIS A 40 17.93 -13.93 7.93
C HIS A 40 17.89 -12.54 7.34
N ASN A 41 19.05 -12.06 6.91
CA ASN A 41 19.17 -10.77 6.29
C ASN A 41 19.40 -10.92 4.78
N PRO A 42 18.32 -11.07 3.97
CA PRO A 42 18.44 -11.32 2.53
C PRO A 42 19.10 -10.15 1.78
N LEU A 43 19.15 -8.97 2.39
CA LEU A 43 19.62 -7.72 1.77
C LEU A 43 20.89 -7.15 2.44
N ARG A 44 21.51 -7.90 3.35
CA ARG A 44 22.74 -7.60 4.14
C ARG A 44 22.93 -6.11 4.46
N GLU A 45 23.63 -5.36 3.62
CA GLU A 45 24.01 -3.96 3.83
C GLU A 45 22.86 -2.97 3.63
N LYS A 46 21.94 -3.24 2.70
CA LYS A 46 20.90 -2.29 2.29
C LYS A 46 19.53 -2.61 2.87
N TYR A 47 19.46 -3.58 3.78
CA TYR A 47 18.21 -4.09 4.34
C TYR A 47 17.33 -2.98 4.93
N TRP A 48 17.87 -2.13 5.80
CA TRP A 48 17.11 -1.06 6.43
C TRP A 48 16.68 0.01 5.43
N LEU A 49 17.51 0.30 4.43
CA LEU A 49 17.20 1.28 3.38
C LEU A 49 16.07 0.78 2.47
N ILE A 50 16.13 -0.48 2.03
CA ILE A 50 15.10 -1.09 1.19
C ILE A 50 13.79 -1.29 1.98
N THR A 51 13.88 -1.81 3.20
CA THR A 51 12.71 -2.02 4.05
C THR A 51 12.03 -0.69 4.40
N GLY A 52 12.82 0.34 4.72
CA GLY A 52 12.32 1.70 4.96
C GLY A 52 11.68 2.33 3.73
N LEU A 53 12.27 2.15 2.54
CA LEU A 53 11.68 2.61 1.28
C LEU A 53 10.37 1.89 0.96
N VAL A 54 10.31 0.57 1.11
CA VAL A 54 9.11 -0.24 0.82
C VAL A 54 7.98 0.13 1.79
N LEU A 55 8.27 0.19 3.09
CA LEU A 55 7.27 0.57 4.10
C LEU A 55 6.86 2.03 3.97
N GLY A 56 7.81 2.94 3.76
CA GLY A 56 7.55 4.37 3.56
C GLY A 56 6.71 4.63 2.32
N PHE A 57 7.01 3.98 1.20
CA PHE A 57 6.21 4.09 -0.03
C PHE A 57 4.81 3.49 0.15
N GLY A 58 4.70 2.32 0.78
CA GLY A 58 3.40 1.71 1.09
C GLY A 58 2.55 2.59 2.01
N ALA A 59 3.15 3.18 3.05
CA ALA A 59 2.49 4.08 3.99
C ALA A 59 2.07 5.40 3.33
N LEU A 60 2.93 6.02 2.51
CA LEU A 60 2.58 7.23 1.75
C LEU A 60 1.43 6.98 0.77
N ARG A 61 1.44 5.83 0.09
CA ARG A 61 0.40 5.47 -0.88
C ARG A 61 -0.94 5.20 -0.19
N LEU A 62 -0.94 4.50 0.94
CA LEU A 62 -2.13 4.29 1.75
C LEU A 62 -2.62 5.57 2.42
N GLY A 63 -1.70 6.38 2.95
CA GLY A 63 -1.99 7.70 3.51
C GLY A 63 -2.64 8.60 2.47
N GLY A 64 -2.08 8.67 1.26
CA GLY A 64 -2.66 9.42 0.14
C GLY A 64 -4.02 8.89 -0.32
N GLN A 65 -4.23 7.56 -0.33
CA GLN A 65 -5.55 6.97 -0.61
C GLN A 65 -6.57 7.27 0.48
N LEU A 66 -6.17 7.23 1.75
CA LEU A 66 -7.02 7.59 2.89
C LEU A 66 -7.33 9.08 2.89
N LEU A 67 -6.36 9.94 2.58
CA LEU A 67 -6.58 11.38 2.43
C LEU A 67 -7.56 11.66 1.29
N ARG A 68 -7.38 11.01 0.13
CA ARG A 68 -8.33 11.10 -0.99
C ARG A 68 -9.72 10.65 -0.59
N ARG A 69 -9.84 9.60 0.22
CA ARG A 69 -11.13 9.14 0.73
C ARG A 69 -11.71 10.15 1.72
N LYS A 70 -10.92 10.74 2.62
CA LYS A 70 -11.42 11.75 3.56
C LYS A 70 -11.90 13.01 2.84
N TYR A 71 -11.11 13.53 1.90
CA TYR A 71 -11.45 14.72 1.14
C TYR A 71 -12.56 14.49 0.09
N LEU A 72 -12.74 13.27 -0.45
CA LEU A 72 -13.91 12.98 -1.32
C LEU A 72 -15.24 12.86 -0.57
N PHE A 73 -15.21 12.75 0.75
CA PHE A 73 -16.41 12.59 1.60
C PHE A 73 -16.68 13.84 2.45
N ASP A 74 -15.88 14.90 2.32
CA ASP A 74 -16.05 16.21 3.00
C ASP A 74 -16.69 17.26 2.06
N GLU A 75 -17.08 16.87 0.85
CA GLU A 75 -17.80 17.69 -0.15
C GLU A 75 -19.28 17.26 -0.32
N ASP A 76 -19.89 16.66 0.71
CA ASP A 76 -21.35 16.45 0.78
C ASP A 76 -21.99 17.39 1.83
#